data_AF-A0A5B2TP92-F1
#
_entry.id   AF-A0A5B2TP92-F1
#
_cell.length_a   1.000
_cell.length_b   1.000
_cell.length_c   1.000
_cell.angle_alpha   90.00
_cell.angle_beta   90.00
_cell.angle_gamma   90.00
#
_symmetry.space_group_name_H-M   'P 1'
#
loop_
_entity.id
_entity.type
_entity.pdbx_description
1 polymer ?
#
loop_
_entity_poly.entity_id
_entity_poly.type
_entity_poly.pdbx_seq_one_letter_code
_entity_poly.pdbx_strand_id
1 'polypeptide(L)'
;MNALLNFTRNNRLNSILLFAVYFIINLLFLTKYGIRQSFVPLNILIILFSGGNLLLFSLGKWSWLKKIWTEKSVYLLVTAIAVVYIAMCHVMKDPYKMNIDRWATLEFSLQHWIKGEYIYDTPNFMGNLSSYLPGQLLLSSVFYFLGNVGYLQVSAFLLFSYVIFLEFKGNFHRFLAILMLGISLAYIYEVVCKSDFISSFIAVAAFILFWSRKFKDDYFKKPFLLGIGIGILCLTRSAVIIPLIIFLLNPFIKTSWENKIKFGISFLLTAVILLASVLLPGKSVEHVLQYNPLNLQGQSNKFVMLFFIILSIILSFYVKKIETVFYYSAYILFFVMLSFVSEQYVTLGFSYQNNFFSTTYLAACLPFCIIGYCYTKQKAE
;
A
#
# COMPACT_ATOMS: atom_id res chain seq x y z
N MET A 1 0.21 -29.56 5.42
CA MET A 1 -0.01 -29.15 4.01
C MET A 1 -1.50 -29.13 3.62
N ASN A 2 -2.27 -30.20 3.84
CA ASN A 2 -3.74 -30.18 3.67
C ASN A 2 -4.47 -29.15 4.57
N ALA A 3 -3.96 -28.90 5.78
CA ALA A 3 -4.51 -27.87 6.67
C ALA A 3 -4.35 -26.43 6.12
N LEU A 4 -3.23 -26.13 5.45
CA LEU A 4 -2.92 -24.81 4.88
C LEU A 4 -3.76 -24.52 3.61
N LEU A 5 -4.07 -25.57 2.84
CA LEU A 5 -5.02 -25.51 1.73
C LEU A 5 -6.48 -25.48 2.19
N ASN A 6 -6.82 -26.11 3.32
CA ASN A 6 -8.14 -25.98 3.93
C ASN A 6 -8.35 -24.59 4.56
N PHE A 7 -7.29 -23.96 5.07
CA PHE A 7 -7.29 -22.60 5.61
C PHE A 7 -7.68 -21.54 4.56
N THR A 8 -7.16 -21.62 3.33
CA THR A 8 -7.55 -20.72 2.23
C THR A 8 -8.96 -21.00 1.69
N ARG A 9 -9.51 -22.17 1.98
CA ARG A 9 -10.85 -22.60 1.54
C ARG A 9 -11.95 -22.17 2.53
N ASN A 10 -11.62 -21.94 3.80
CA ASN A 10 -12.58 -21.46 4.81
C ASN A 10 -12.75 -19.93 4.72
N ASN A 11 -13.77 -19.49 3.97
CA ASN A 11 -14.09 -18.07 3.80
C ASN A 11 -14.37 -17.34 5.13
N ARG A 12 -14.93 -18.02 6.15
CA ARG A 12 -15.27 -17.39 7.42
C ARG A 12 -14.03 -17.02 8.23
N LEU A 13 -13.05 -17.91 8.30
CA LEU A 13 -11.80 -17.65 9.01
C LEU A 13 -11.00 -16.53 8.33
N ASN A 14 -10.87 -16.56 6.99
CA ASN A 14 -10.22 -15.46 6.25
C ASN A 14 -10.95 -14.13 6.45
N SER A 15 -12.28 -14.14 6.48
CA SER A 15 -13.07 -12.93 6.76
C SER A 15 -12.74 -12.34 8.13
N ILE A 16 -12.62 -13.18 9.16
CA ILE A 16 -12.26 -12.76 10.52
C ILE A 16 -10.82 -12.23 10.56
N LEU A 17 -9.86 -12.96 9.99
CA LEU A 17 -8.44 -12.59 10.05
C LEU A 17 -8.14 -11.31 9.28
N LEU A 18 -8.67 -11.15 8.07
CA LEU A 18 -8.50 -9.93 7.29
C LEU A 18 -9.15 -8.75 8.02
N PHE A 19 -10.36 -8.91 8.56
CA PHE A 19 -10.97 -7.84 9.34
C PHE A 19 -10.18 -7.50 10.61
N ALA A 20 -9.63 -8.51 11.30
CA ALA A 20 -8.76 -8.30 12.46
C ALA A 20 -7.50 -7.50 12.10
N VAL A 21 -6.86 -7.81 10.97
CA VAL A 21 -5.72 -7.03 10.45
C VAL A 21 -6.12 -5.57 10.20
N TYR A 22 -7.21 -5.34 9.47
CA TYR A 22 -7.76 -3.99 9.23
C TYR A 22 -8.04 -3.24 10.54
N PHE A 23 -8.67 -3.91 11.51
CA PHE A 23 -9.03 -3.35 12.81
C PHE A 23 -7.78 -2.97 13.62
N ILE A 24 -6.81 -3.88 13.73
CA ILE A 24 -5.56 -3.67 14.48
C ILE A 24 -4.81 -2.47 13.93
N ILE A 25 -4.67 -2.37 12.60
CA ILE A 25 -3.96 -1.25 11.97
C ILE A 25 -4.63 0.07 12.31
N ASN A 26 -5.95 0.16 12.14
CA ASN A 26 -6.67 1.40 12.41
C ASN A 26 -6.73 1.74 13.90
N LEU A 27 -6.80 0.73 14.79
CA LEU A 27 -6.70 0.93 16.23
C LEU A 27 -5.33 1.49 16.63
N LEU A 28 -4.25 1.01 16.01
CA LEU A 28 -2.90 1.54 16.25
C LEU A 28 -2.75 3.00 15.82
N PHE A 29 -3.38 3.40 14.71
CA PHE A 29 -3.43 4.82 14.32
C PHE A 29 -4.27 5.64 15.30
N LEU A 30 -5.39 5.09 15.79
CA LEU A 30 -6.20 5.74 16.81
C LEU A 30 -5.42 5.95 18.12
N THR A 31 -4.71 4.94 18.61
CA THR A 31 -3.93 5.09 19.85
C THR A 31 -2.78 6.05 19.66
N LYS A 32 -2.02 5.94 18.56
CA LYS A 32 -0.87 6.80 18.29
C LYS A 32 -1.25 8.28 18.15
N TYR A 33 -2.31 8.59 17.40
CA TYR A 33 -2.67 9.98 17.10
C TYR A 33 -3.81 10.51 17.97
N GLY A 34 -4.69 9.65 18.47
CA GLY A 34 -5.78 10.03 19.37
C GLY A 34 -5.30 10.48 20.76
N ILE A 35 -4.11 10.06 21.20
CA ILE A 35 -3.46 10.59 22.42
C ILE A 35 -3.04 12.06 22.25
N ARG A 36 -2.81 12.53 21.01
CA ARG A 36 -2.31 13.90 20.75
C ARG A 36 -3.39 14.98 20.87
N GLN A 37 -4.66 14.60 20.90
CA GLN A 37 -5.76 15.54 21.10
C GLN A 37 -6.26 15.49 22.55
N SER A 38 -6.71 16.63 23.08
CA SER A 38 -7.19 16.78 24.46
C SER A 38 -8.71 16.93 24.58
N PHE A 39 -9.45 16.90 23.48
CA PHE A 39 -10.89 17.18 23.44
C PHE A 39 -11.74 16.00 23.91
N VAL A 40 -11.36 14.77 23.54
CA VAL A 40 -12.12 13.55 23.84
C VAL A 40 -11.21 12.53 24.52
N PRO A 41 -11.58 11.96 25.67
CA PRO A 41 -10.81 10.90 26.30
C PRO A 41 -10.55 9.71 25.36
N LEU A 42 -9.31 9.21 25.32
CA LEU A 42 -8.91 8.11 24.44
C LEU A 42 -9.79 6.87 24.60
N ASN A 43 -10.21 6.55 25.83
CA ASN A 43 -11.08 5.41 26.12
C ASN A 43 -12.43 5.51 25.39
N ILE A 44 -13.01 6.71 25.32
CA ILE A 44 -14.27 6.95 24.59
C ILE A 44 -14.04 6.76 23.10
N LEU A 45 -12.94 7.28 22.56
CA LEU A 45 -12.58 7.09 21.15
C LEU A 45 -12.42 5.60 20.81
N ILE A 46 -11.75 4.82 21.66
CA ILE A 46 -11.58 3.37 21.47
C ILE A 46 -12.92 2.65 21.49
N ILE A 47 -13.83 3.00 22.41
CA ILE A 47 -15.16 2.39 22.50
C ILE A 47 -15.97 2.70 21.23
N LEU A 48 -16.04 3.96 20.81
CA LEU A 48 -16.76 4.38 19.60
C LEU A 48 -16.17 3.72 18.34
N PHE A 49 -14.84 3.72 18.22
CA PHE A 49 -14.14 3.06 17.12
C PHE A 49 -14.42 1.56 17.08
N SER A 50 -14.37 0.88 18.23
CA SER A 50 -14.63 -0.55 18.34
C SER A 50 -16.09 -0.87 17.99
N GLY A 51 -17.04 -0.10 18.53
CA GLY A 51 -18.46 -0.24 18.19
C GLY A 51 -18.73 -0.04 16.70
N GLY A 52 -18.18 1.02 16.10
CA GLY A 52 -18.30 1.30 14.66
C GLY A 52 -17.71 0.19 13.79
N ASN A 53 -16.55 -0.35 14.15
CA ASN A 53 -15.94 -1.48 13.43
C ASN A 53 -16.72 -2.79 13.61
N LEU A 54 -17.28 -3.06 14.79
CA LEU A 54 -18.14 -4.22 15.02
C LEU A 54 -19.42 -4.14 14.16
N LEU A 55 -20.00 -2.95 14.02
CA LEU A 55 -21.10 -2.70 13.09
C LEU A 55 -20.66 -2.97 11.65
N LEU A 56 -19.53 -2.40 11.21
CA LEU A 56 -18.95 -2.59 9.87
C LEU A 56 -18.74 -4.08 9.54
N PHE A 57 -18.19 -4.85 10.47
CA PHE A 57 -18.02 -6.30 10.32
C PHE A 57 -19.35 -7.05 10.20
N SER A 58 -20.36 -6.55 10.90
CA SER A 58 -21.70 -7.16 10.96
C SER A 58 -22.59 -6.77 9.78
N LEU A 59 -22.31 -5.67 9.06
CA LEU A 59 -23.09 -5.24 7.88
C LEU A 59 -23.28 -6.36 6.86
N GLY A 60 -22.24 -7.19 6.66
CA GLY A 60 -22.31 -8.32 5.72
C GLY A 60 -23.28 -9.44 6.10
N LYS A 61 -23.77 -9.48 7.35
CA LYS A 61 -24.75 -10.46 7.82
C LYS A 61 -26.20 -10.03 7.54
N TRP A 62 -26.44 -8.74 7.31
CA TRP A 62 -27.79 -8.20 7.18
C TRP A 62 -28.20 -8.20 5.70
N SER A 63 -28.88 -9.25 5.27
CA SER A 63 -29.29 -9.47 3.87
C SER A 63 -30.15 -8.34 3.30
N TRP A 64 -30.96 -7.68 4.14
CA TRP A 64 -31.82 -6.56 3.73
C TRP A 64 -31.00 -5.32 3.31
N LEU A 65 -29.86 -5.03 3.97
CA LEU A 65 -28.99 -3.91 3.63
C LEU A 65 -28.41 -4.05 2.22
N LYS A 66 -28.20 -5.27 1.73
CA LYS A 66 -27.62 -5.50 0.39
C LYS A 66 -28.50 -4.93 -0.73
N LYS A 67 -29.81 -4.84 -0.51
CA LYS A 67 -30.78 -4.31 -1.48
C LYS A 67 -30.90 -2.79 -1.45
N ILE A 68 -30.40 -2.14 -0.40
CA ILE A 68 -30.51 -0.68 -0.23
C ILE A 68 -29.44 0.05 -1.06
N TRP A 69 -28.27 -0.56 -1.19
CA TRP A 69 -27.13 0.08 -1.86
C TRP A 69 -27.27 0.01 -3.38
N THR A 70 -27.58 1.16 -3.97
CA THR A 70 -27.61 1.35 -5.42
C THR A 70 -26.24 1.79 -5.92
N GLU A 71 -25.98 1.63 -7.22
CA GLU A 71 -24.76 2.13 -7.84
C GLU A 71 -24.57 3.65 -7.62
N LYS A 72 -25.67 4.42 -7.70
CA LYS A 72 -25.68 5.86 -7.40
C LYS A 72 -25.21 6.16 -5.97
N SER A 73 -25.62 5.36 -4.99
CA SER A 73 -25.18 5.55 -3.60
C SER A 73 -23.67 5.32 -3.42
N VAL A 74 -23.10 4.37 -4.17
CA VAL A 74 -21.66 4.11 -4.16
C VAL A 74 -20.90 5.26 -4.82
N TYR A 75 -21.37 5.78 -5.95
CA TYR A 75 -20.78 6.97 -6.58
C TYR A 75 -20.84 8.18 -5.66
N LEU A 76 -21.99 8.43 -5.01
CA LEU A 76 -22.14 9.50 -4.05
C LEU A 76 -21.15 9.37 -2.89
N LEU A 77 -20.94 8.16 -2.37
CA LEU A 77 -19.96 7.88 -1.33
C LEU A 77 -18.53 8.22 -1.80
N VAL A 78 -18.15 7.76 -2.99
CA VAL A 78 -16.82 8.05 -3.58
C VAL A 78 -16.62 9.55 -3.72
N THR A 79 -17.59 10.27 -4.30
CA THR A 79 -17.52 11.72 -4.48
C THR A 79 -17.43 12.43 -3.14
N ALA A 80 -18.26 12.06 -2.16
CA ALA A 80 -18.24 12.68 -0.84
C ALA A 80 -16.87 12.51 -0.14
N ILE A 81 -16.32 11.28 -0.12
CA ILE A 81 -15.01 11.02 0.47
C ILE A 81 -13.91 11.76 -0.30
N ALA A 82 -13.95 11.76 -1.63
CA ALA A 82 -12.95 12.45 -2.45
C ALA A 82 -12.95 13.97 -2.18
N VAL A 83 -14.12 14.60 -2.05
CA VAL A 83 -14.25 16.02 -1.69
C VAL A 83 -13.68 16.27 -0.29
N VAL A 84 -13.98 15.43 0.69
CA VAL A 84 -13.42 15.52 2.03
C VAL A 84 -11.90 15.40 2.01
N TYR A 85 -11.34 14.46 1.24
CA TYR A 85 -9.90 14.29 1.11
C TYR A 85 -9.22 15.46 0.41
N ILE A 86 -9.83 16.02 -0.63
CA ILE A 86 -9.35 17.27 -1.24
C ILE A 86 -9.29 18.38 -0.20
N ALA A 87 -10.35 18.55 0.60
CA ALA A 87 -10.36 19.55 1.66
C ALA A 87 -9.26 19.28 2.71
N MET A 88 -9.07 18.02 3.12
CA MET A 88 -8.01 17.62 4.06
C MET A 88 -6.60 17.92 3.57
N CYS A 89 -6.34 17.82 2.26
CA CYS A 89 -5.04 18.20 1.67
C CYS A 89 -4.69 19.69 1.87
N HIS A 90 -5.68 20.53 2.20
CA HIS A 90 -5.52 21.97 2.45
C HIS A 90 -5.56 22.34 3.94
N VAL A 91 -5.90 21.40 4.82
CA VAL A 91 -5.93 21.63 6.27
C VAL A 91 -4.52 21.85 6.82
N MET A 92 -3.55 21.06 6.35
CA MET A 92 -2.15 21.21 6.76
C MET A 92 -1.39 22.14 5.80
N LYS A 93 -1.12 23.35 6.29
CA LYS A 93 -0.36 24.39 5.56
C LYS A 93 1.10 24.51 5.99
N ASP A 94 1.46 23.95 7.14
CA ASP A 94 2.79 24.13 7.73
C ASP A 94 3.33 22.80 8.31
N PRO A 95 4.33 22.16 7.66
CA PRO A 95 4.93 20.92 8.15
C PRO A 95 5.78 21.12 9.42
N TYR A 96 6.29 22.33 9.66
CA TYR A 96 7.14 22.66 10.81
C TYR A 96 6.38 22.62 12.12
N LYS A 97 5.09 22.97 12.11
CA LYS A 97 4.24 22.95 13.31
C LYS A 97 3.91 21.55 13.83
N MET A 98 4.07 20.52 12.99
CA MET A 98 3.63 19.15 13.30
C MET A 98 4.79 18.16 13.46
N ASN A 99 6.04 18.59 13.26
CA ASN A 99 7.23 17.71 13.23
C ASN A 99 7.02 16.50 12.31
N ILE A 100 6.43 16.73 11.14
CA ILE A 100 6.22 15.71 10.11
C ILE A 100 6.97 16.15 8.87
N ASP A 101 7.93 15.33 8.45
CA ASP A 101 8.80 15.63 7.33
C ASP A 101 8.33 15.07 5.99
N ARG A 102 7.42 14.07 5.98
CA ARG A 102 7.05 13.31 4.78
C ARG A 102 6.71 14.17 3.55
N TRP A 103 5.87 15.19 3.74
CA TRP A 103 5.48 16.11 2.68
C TRP A 103 6.70 16.89 2.15
N ALA A 104 7.46 17.52 3.04
CA ALA A 104 8.65 18.29 2.68
C ALA A 104 9.69 17.41 1.99
N THR A 105 9.88 16.18 2.46
CA THR A 105 10.82 15.22 1.87
C THR A 105 10.46 14.89 0.43
N LEU A 106 9.18 14.64 0.16
CA LEU A 106 8.72 14.35 -1.19
C LEU A 106 8.88 15.54 -2.13
N GLU A 107 8.53 16.75 -1.67
CA GLU A 107 8.63 17.95 -2.50
C GLU A 107 10.07 18.31 -2.85
N PHE A 108 10.99 18.33 -1.88
CA PHE A 108 12.38 18.62 -2.20
C PHE A 108 12.96 17.51 -3.09
N SER A 109 12.63 16.23 -2.84
CA SER A 109 13.13 15.12 -3.65
C SER A 109 12.68 15.25 -5.10
N LEU A 110 11.43 15.62 -5.35
CA LEU A 110 10.93 15.88 -6.71
C LEU A 110 11.61 17.09 -7.34
N GLN A 111 11.78 18.18 -6.58
CA GLN A 111 12.43 19.38 -7.07
C GLN A 111 13.89 19.12 -7.50
N HIS A 112 14.66 18.42 -6.68
CA HIS A 112 16.05 18.08 -6.98
C HIS A 112 16.13 17.08 -8.15
N TRP A 113 15.27 16.06 -8.16
CA TRP A 113 15.23 15.09 -9.26
C TRP A 113 14.92 15.75 -10.61
N ILE A 114 13.95 16.67 -10.66
CA ILE A 114 13.59 17.42 -11.88
C ILE A 114 14.75 18.32 -12.35
N LYS A 115 15.54 18.87 -11.42
CA LYS A 115 16.73 19.66 -11.73
C LYS A 115 17.95 18.83 -12.13
N GLY A 116 17.87 17.49 -12.05
CA GLY A 116 19.00 16.61 -12.27
C GLY A 116 20.03 16.64 -11.13
N GLU A 117 19.60 17.01 -9.93
CA GLU A 117 20.41 17.06 -8.72
C GLU A 117 20.30 15.72 -7.95
N TYR A 118 21.34 15.39 -7.19
CA TYR A 118 21.36 14.20 -6.37
C TYR A 118 20.48 14.37 -5.12
N ILE A 119 19.60 13.40 -4.85
CA ILE A 119 18.53 13.57 -3.85
C ILE A 119 18.80 12.91 -2.50
N TYR A 120 19.79 12.03 -2.42
CA TYR A 120 19.97 11.13 -1.28
C TYR A 120 20.95 11.63 -0.21
N ASP A 121 21.67 12.74 -0.48
CA ASP A 121 22.59 13.40 0.46
C ASP A 121 22.04 14.71 1.02
N THR A 122 20.83 15.11 0.60
CA THR A 122 20.20 16.35 1.03
C THR A 122 19.27 16.06 2.23
N PRO A 123 19.58 16.56 3.44
CA PRO A 123 18.71 16.42 4.59
C PRO A 123 17.54 17.39 4.51
N ASN A 124 16.38 16.95 5.00
CA ASN A 124 15.25 17.84 5.23
C ASN A 124 15.44 18.67 6.52
N PHE A 125 14.44 19.50 6.85
CA PHE A 125 14.46 20.34 8.06
C PHE A 125 14.52 19.55 9.38
N MET A 126 14.23 18.24 9.37
CA MET A 126 14.36 17.34 10.52
C MET A 126 15.67 16.54 10.51
N GLY A 127 16.55 16.76 9.52
CA GLY A 127 17.80 16.02 9.35
C GLY A 127 17.67 14.65 8.68
N ASN A 128 16.46 14.26 8.23
CA ASN A 128 16.25 12.98 7.54
C ASN A 128 16.57 13.10 6.05
N LEU A 129 17.12 12.02 5.48
CA LEU A 129 17.45 11.92 4.06
C LEU A 129 16.28 11.36 3.24
N SER A 130 16.30 11.62 1.93
CA SER A 130 15.35 11.01 1.02
C SER A 130 15.56 9.49 0.93
N SER A 131 14.47 8.73 0.96
CA SER A 131 14.48 7.26 0.72
C SER A 131 13.66 6.87 -0.50
N TYR A 132 13.26 7.86 -1.31
CA TYR A 132 12.34 7.66 -2.42
C TYR A 132 12.98 6.90 -3.56
N LEU A 133 12.33 5.82 -3.98
CA LEU A 133 12.67 5.15 -5.23
C LEU A 133 12.06 5.92 -6.42
N PRO A 134 12.72 5.87 -7.60
CA PRO A 134 12.37 6.72 -8.73
C PRO A 134 10.99 6.41 -9.35
N GLY A 135 10.46 5.20 -9.19
CA GLY A 135 9.08 4.89 -9.57
C GLY A 135 8.06 5.64 -8.72
N GLN A 136 8.33 5.85 -7.42
CA GLN A 136 7.48 6.67 -6.55
C GLN A 136 7.55 8.15 -6.94
N LEU A 137 8.75 8.64 -7.26
CA LEU A 137 8.94 10.01 -7.77
C LEU A 137 8.19 10.22 -9.09
N LEU A 138 8.26 9.24 -10.00
CA LEU A 138 7.54 9.28 -11.26
C LEU A 138 6.02 9.42 -11.04
N LEU A 139 5.43 8.62 -10.14
CA LEU A 139 3.99 8.72 -9.81
C LEU A 139 3.63 10.05 -9.15
N SER A 140 4.52 10.58 -8.30
CA SER A 140 4.28 11.79 -7.53
C SER A 140 4.48 13.07 -8.36
N SER A 141 5.29 13.01 -9.42
CA SER A 141 5.61 14.16 -10.27
C SER A 141 4.37 14.82 -10.88
N VAL A 142 3.37 14.03 -11.27
CA VAL A 142 2.07 14.52 -11.78
C VAL A 142 1.43 15.49 -10.79
N PHE A 143 1.44 15.14 -9.49
CA PHE A 143 0.80 15.93 -8.44
C PHE A 143 1.65 17.10 -7.97
N TYR A 144 2.97 17.00 -8.10
CA TYR A 144 3.88 18.12 -7.92
C TYR A 144 3.59 19.25 -8.92
N PHE A 145 3.40 18.91 -10.20
CA PHE A 145 3.02 19.91 -11.22
C PHE A 145 1.59 20.47 -11.04
N LEU A 146 0.71 19.76 -10.33
CA LEU A 146 -0.60 20.28 -9.91
C LEU A 146 -0.52 21.22 -8.69
N GLY A 147 0.67 21.44 -8.14
CA GLY A 147 0.93 22.37 -7.03
C GLY A 147 0.61 21.81 -5.64
N ASN A 148 0.21 20.53 -5.52
CA ASN A 148 0.02 19.90 -4.22
C ASN A 148 0.20 18.37 -4.33
N VAL A 149 1.31 17.86 -3.80
CA VAL A 149 1.63 16.43 -3.79
C VAL A 149 0.63 15.59 -3.00
N GLY A 150 -0.16 16.20 -2.10
CA GLY A 150 -1.23 15.53 -1.36
C GLY A 150 -2.34 14.95 -2.27
N TYR A 151 -2.52 15.50 -3.47
CA TYR A 151 -3.47 14.97 -4.46
C TYR A 151 -3.12 13.56 -4.95
N LEU A 152 -1.89 13.08 -4.71
CA LEU A 152 -1.53 11.68 -4.90
C LEU A 152 -2.46 10.75 -4.10
N GLN A 153 -2.78 11.10 -2.84
CA GLN A 153 -3.66 10.26 -2.03
C GLN A 153 -5.10 10.31 -2.52
N VAL A 154 -5.61 11.49 -2.88
CA VAL A 154 -6.94 11.60 -3.50
C VAL A 154 -7.03 10.71 -4.75
N SER A 155 -6.00 10.75 -5.60
CA SER A 155 -5.94 9.96 -6.83
C SER A 155 -5.78 8.48 -6.56
N ALA A 156 -5.02 8.08 -5.54
CA ALA A 156 -4.93 6.69 -5.11
C ALA A 156 -6.29 6.17 -4.61
N PHE A 157 -7.05 6.97 -3.85
CA PHE A 157 -8.40 6.61 -3.42
C PHE A 157 -9.35 6.44 -4.61
N LEU A 158 -9.29 7.33 -5.59
CA LEU A 158 -10.08 7.23 -6.81
C LEU A 158 -9.68 6.01 -7.65
N LEU A 159 -8.39 5.72 -7.77
CA LEU A 159 -7.87 4.52 -8.43
C LEU A 159 -8.36 3.25 -7.74
N PHE A 160 -8.28 3.21 -6.40
CA PHE A 160 -8.81 2.12 -5.59
C PHE A 160 -10.31 1.93 -5.85
N SER A 161 -11.08 3.01 -5.76
CA SER A 161 -12.53 2.97 -6.00
C SER A 161 -12.84 2.45 -7.40
N TYR A 162 -12.14 2.93 -8.42
CA TYR A 162 -12.31 2.50 -9.80
C TYR A 162 -12.05 1.00 -9.97
N VAL A 163 -10.97 0.44 -9.39
CA VAL A 163 -10.71 -1.00 -9.48
C VAL A 163 -11.72 -1.84 -8.71
N ILE A 164 -12.26 -1.33 -7.61
CA ILE A 164 -13.36 -1.98 -6.89
C ILE A 164 -14.62 -2.07 -7.75
N PHE A 165 -14.97 -1.00 -8.48
CA PHE A 165 -16.11 -1.00 -9.41
C PHE A 165 -15.93 -2.01 -10.54
N LEU A 166 -14.71 -2.14 -11.04
CA LEU A 166 -14.39 -3.14 -12.04
C LEU A 166 -14.54 -4.54 -11.46
N GLU A 167 -13.88 -4.84 -10.34
CA GLU A 167 -13.78 -6.20 -9.84
C GLU A 167 -15.09 -6.75 -9.28
N PHE A 168 -15.77 -5.98 -8.42
CA PHE A 168 -16.97 -6.45 -7.74
C PHE A 168 -18.22 -6.06 -8.51
N LYS A 169 -19.13 -7.02 -8.74
CA LYS A 169 -20.44 -6.74 -9.37
C LYS A 169 -21.48 -6.22 -8.37
N GLY A 170 -21.43 -6.69 -7.12
CA GLY A 170 -22.37 -6.31 -6.07
C GLY A 170 -22.09 -4.91 -5.53
N ASN A 171 -23.10 -4.03 -5.57
CA ASN A 171 -22.98 -2.66 -5.04
C ASN A 171 -22.69 -2.64 -3.54
N PHE A 172 -23.17 -3.63 -2.78
CA PHE A 172 -22.84 -3.78 -1.37
C PHE A 172 -21.34 -4.00 -1.14
N HIS A 173 -20.69 -4.88 -1.91
CA HIS A 173 -19.25 -5.14 -1.78
C HIS A 173 -18.43 -3.92 -2.21
N ARG A 174 -18.87 -3.21 -3.26
CA ARG A 174 -18.26 -1.94 -3.68
C ARG A 174 -18.36 -0.88 -2.57
N PHE A 175 -19.56 -0.69 -2.03
CA PHE A 175 -19.82 0.22 -0.91
C PHE A 175 -18.92 -0.11 0.28
N LEU A 176 -18.88 -1.39 0.68
CA LEU A 176 -18.11 -1.85 1.83
C LEU A 176 -16.61 -1.59 1.66
N ALA A 177 -16.03 -1.93 0.50
CA ALA A 177 -14.61 -1.69 0.24
C ALA A 177 -14.26 -0.19 0.28
N ILE A 178 -15.07 0.64 -0.38
CA ILE A 178 -14.85 2.09 -0.47
C ILE A 178 -15.04 2.74 0.91
N LEU A 179 -16.05 2.31 1.67
CA LEU A 179 -16.26 2.77 3.03
C LEU A 179 -15.08 2.38 3.94
N MET A 180 -14.64 1.11 3.89
CA MET A 180 -13.51 0.63 4.70
C MET A 180 -12.24 1.43 4.46
N LEU A 181 -11.89 1.76 3.20
CA LEU A 181 -10.73 2.61 2.92
C LEU A 181 -11.01 4.09 3.27
N GLY A 182 -12.21 4.57 3.00
CA GLY A 182 -12.65 5.95 3.22
C GLY A 182 -12.69 6.39 4.69
N ILE A 183 -12.95 5.46 5.60
CA ILE A 183 -12.95 5.74 7.06
C ILE A 183 -11.72 5.18 7.77
N SER A 184 -10.78 4.60 7.02
CA SER A 184 -9.53 4.07 7.56
C SER A 184 -8.70 5.22 8.14
N LEU A 185 -8.51 5.24 9.46
CA LEU A 185 -7.67 6.22 10.16
C LEU A 185 -6.25 6.22 9.62
N ALA A 186 -5.74 5.05 9.23
CA ALA A 186 -4.43 4.93 8.59
C ALA A 186 -4.38 5.65 7.24
N TYR A 187 -5.45 5.60 6.45
CA TYR A 187 -5.50 6.27 5.16
C TYR A 187 -5.80 7.77 5.29
N ILE A 188 -6.68 8.16 6.20
CA ILE A 188 -6.92 9.56 6.54
C ILE A 188 -5.61 10.24 6.96
N TYR A 189 -4.78 9.55 7.76
CA TYR A 189 -3.45 10.06 8.11
C TYR A 189 -2.58 10.32 6.88
N GLU A 190 -2.57 9.41 5.89
CA GLU A 190 -1.80 9.61 4.66
C GLU A 190 -2.27 10.85 3.88
N VAL A 191 -3.58 11.07 3.78
CA VAL A 191 -4.15 12.25 3.09
C VAL A 191 -3.75 13.53 3.81
N VAL A 192 -3.95 13.58 5.13
CA VAL A 192 -3.66 14.75 5.96
C VAL A 192 -2.18 15.09 5.94
N CYS A 193 -1.31 14.09 6.10
CA CYS A 193 0.14 14.27 6.12
C CYS A 193 0.79 14.32 4.73
N LYS A 194 0.00 14.20 3.66
CA LYS A 194 0.46 14.12 2.27
C LYS A 194 1.56 13.06 2.07
N SER A 195 1.42 11.95 2.78
CA SER A 195 2.34 10.82 2.72
C SER A 195 2.01 9.95 1.51
N ASP A 196 2.99 9.25 0.96
CA ASP A 196 2.86 8.44 -0.26
C ASP A 196 2.80 6.92 0.00
N PHE A 197 2.94 6.50 1.26
CA PHE A 197 3.24 5.12 1.63
C PHE A 197 2.14 4.12 1.19
N ILE A 198 0.88 4.39 1.52
CA ILE A 198 -0.23 3.47 1.15
C ILE A 198 -0.50 3.52 -0.36
N SER A 199 -0.24 4.64 -1.03
CA SER A 199 -0.52 4.80 -2.46
C SER A 199 0.28 3.84 -3.34
N SER A 200 1.53 3.51 -2.97
CA SER A 200 2.34 2.52 -3.70
C SER A 200 1.66 1.13 -3.68
N PHE A 201 1.11 0.74 -2.54
CA PHE A 201 0.41 -0.56 -2.40
C PHE A 201 -0.96 -0.55 -3.10
N ILE A 202 -1.66 0.58 -3.12
CA ILE A 202 -2.88 0.75 -3.92
C ILE A 202 -2.58 0.59 -5.40
N ALA A 203 -1.52 1.24 -5.90
CA ALA A 203 -1.11 1.13 -7.30
C ALA A 203 -0.83 -0.32 -7.70
N VAL A 204 -0.18 -1.09 -6.84
CA VAL A 204 0.11 -2.52 -7.07
C VAL A 204 -1.15 -3.37 -7.01
N ALA A 205 -2.01 -3.17 -6.01
CA ALA A 205 -3.30 -3.86 -5.91
C ALA A 205 -4.18 -3.59 -7.15
N ALA A 206 -4.23 -2.34 -7.58
CA ALA A 206 -4.93 -1.91 -8.78
C ALA A 206 -4.34 -2.58 -10.02
N PHE A 207 -3.01 -2.55 -10.19
CA PHE A 207 -2.32 -3.22 -11.28
C PHE A 207 -2.66 -4.71 -11.36
N ILE A 208 -2.61 -5.42 -10.23
CA ILE A 208 -2.95 -6.85 -10.15
C ILE A 208 -4.38 -7.11 -10.64
N LEU A 209 -5.37 -6.32 -10.20
CA LEU A 209 -6.76 -6.46 -10.65
C LEU A 209 -6.93 -6.16 -12.14
N PHE A 210 -6.39 -5.03 -12.61
CA PHE A 210 -6.46 -4.67 -14.03
C PHE A 210 -5.83 -5.73 -14.93
N TRP A 211 -4.62 -6.17 -14.56
CA TRP A 211 -3.87 -7.11 -15.35
C TRP A 211 -4.55 -8.48 -15.35
N SER A 212 -4.99 -8.95 -14.18
CA SER A 212 -5.70 -10.23 -14.05
C SER A 212 -7.00 -10.24 -14.85
N ARG A 213 -7.76 -9.13 -14.84
CA ARG A 213 -9.00 -9.01 -15.62
C ARG A 213 -8.74 -9.00 -17.13
N LYS A 214 -7.75 -8.22 -17.58
CA LYS A 214 -7.49 -8.03 -19.02
C LYS A 214 -6.80 -9.23 -19.66
N PHE A 215 -5.99 -9.97 -18.90
CA PHE A 215 -5.11 -11.01 -19.40
C PHE A 215 -5.31 -12.35 -18.68
N LYS A 216 -6.52 -12.63 -18.17
CA LYS A 216 -6.86 -13.79 -17.32
C LYS A 216 -6.27 -15.13 -17.77
N ASP A 217 -6.27 -15.39 -19.08
CA ASP A 217 -5.83 -16.67 -19.64
C ASP A 217 -4.31 -16.74 -19.85
N ASP A 218 -3.66 -15.61 -20.07
CA ASP A 218 -2.22 -15.49 -20.25
C ASP A 218 -1.72 -14.11 -19.81
N TYR A 219 -1.21 -14.03 -18.58
CA TYR A 219 -0.64 -12.79 -18.02
C TYR A 219 0.57 -12.29 -18.82
N PHE A 220 1.26 -13.14 -19.57
CA PHE A 220 2.43 -12.79 -20.37
C PHE A 220 2.10 -12.50 -21.84
N LYS A 221 0.81 -12.35 -22.19
CA LYS A 221 0.35 -11.97 -23.55
C LYS A 221 0.95 -10.66 -24.07
N LYS A 222 1.25 -9.72 -23.16
CA LYS A 222 1.91 -8.43 -23.46
C LYS A 222 3.15 -8.27 -22.58
N PRO A 223 4.22 -9.05 -22.82
CA PRO A 223 5.34 -9.18 -21.89
C PRO A 223 6.16 -7.90 -21.77
N PHE A 224 6.28 -7.13 -22.86
CA PHE A 224 6.99 -5.84 -22.85
C PHE A 224 6.28 -4.79 -21.98
N LEU A 225 4.97 -4.65 -22.14
CA LEU A 225 4.16 -3.74 -21.32
C LEU A 225 4.14 -4.17 -19.85
N LEU A 226 4.08 -5.50 -19.60
CA LEU A 226 4.18 -6.06 -18.26
C LEU A 226 5.52 -5.69 -17.62
N GLY A 227 6.63 -5.85 -18.33
CA GLY A 227 7.97 -5.53 -17.81
C GLY A 227 8.12 -4.06 -17.46
N ILE A 228 7.60 -3.14 -18.29
CA ILE A 228 7.56 -1.70 -17.97
C ILE A 228 6.76 -1.45 -16.70
N GLY A 229 5.52 -1.97 -16.62
CA GLY A 229 4.65 -1.76 -15.47
C GLY A 229 5.28 -2.28 -14.16
N ILE A 230 5.85 -3.49 -14.20
CA ILE A 230 6.51 -4.09 -13.03
C ILE A 230 7.81 -3.35 -12.68
N GLY A 231 8.57 -2.88 -13.67
CA GLY A 231 9.78 -2.08 -13.44
C GLY A 231 9.47 -0.79 -12.67
N ILE A 232 8.42 -0.07 -13.08
CA ILE A 232 7.95 1.14 -12.38
C ILE A 232 7.48 0.78 -10.96
N LEU A 233 6.61 -0.23 -10.83
CA LEU A 233 6.01 -0.59 -9.55
C LEU A 233 7.04 -1.07 -8.53
N CYS A 234 8.00 -1.91 -8.91
CA CYS A 234 9.09 -2.35 -8.04
C CYS A 234 9.96 -1.19 -7.53
N LEU A 235 10.00 -0.08 -8.27
CA LEU A 235 10.68 1.16 -7.90
C LEU A 235 9.75 2.17 -7.22
N THR A 236 8.58 1.77 -6.73
CA THR A 236 7.79 2.61 -5.82
C THR A 236 8.21 2.38 -4.37
N ARG A 237 8.24 1.13 -3.92
CA ARG A 237 8.69 0.70 -2.58
C ARG A 237 9.22 -0.73 -2.66
N SER A 238 10.28 -1.06 -1.93
CA SER A 238 10.86 -2.42 -1.92
C SER A 238 9.84 -3.52 -1.57
N ALA A 239 8.99 -3.28 -0.56
CA ALA A 239 8.03 -4.27 -0.06
C ALA A 239 6.95 -4.67 -1.09
N VAL A 240 6.72 -3.88 -2.15
CA VAL A 240 5.73 -4.23 -3.19
C VAL A 240 6.15 -5.43 -4.03
N ILE A 241 7.42 -5.85 -3.95
CA ILE A 241 7.88 -7.07 -4.64
C ILE A 241 7.13 -8.32 -4.15
N ILE A 242 6.70 -8.34 -2.89
CA ILE A 242 5.99 -9.46 -2.26
C ILE A 242 4.69 -9.79 -3.01
N PRO A 243 3.69 -8.87 -3.11
CA PRO A 243 2.47 -9.14 -3.85
C PRO A 243 2.73 -9.45 -5.34
N LEU A 244 3.74 -8.83 -5.95
CA LEU A 244 4.09 -9.07 -7.35
C LEU A 244 4.66 -10.48 -7.59
N ILE A 245 5.52 -10.98 -6.68
CA ILE A 245 6.01 -12.37 -6.71
C ILE A 245 4.84 -13.35 -6.59
N ILE A 246 3.97 -13.14 -5.60
CA ILE A 246 2.80 -14.00 -5.38
C ILE A 246 1.92 -14.05 -6.62
N PHE A 247 1.74 -12.92 -7.30
CA PHE A 247 0.91 -12.82 -8.50
C PHE A 247 1.54 -13.44 -9.76
N LEU A 248 2.82 -13.13 -10.04
CA LEU A 248 3.41 -13.37 -11.37
C LEU A 248 4.41 -14.52 -11.44
N LEU A 249 4.99 -15.00 -10.33
CA LEU A 249 6.11 -15.96 -10.41
C LEU A 249 5.71 -17.28 -11.07
N ASN A 250 4.62 -17.91 -10.64
CA ASN A 250 4.15 -19.17 -11.22
C ASN A 250 3.76 -19.02 -12.71
N PRO A 251 2.98 -17.98 -13.11
CA PRO A 251 2.77 -17.66 -14.53
C PRO A 251 4.08 -17.41 -15.31
N PHE A 252 5.05 -16.72 -14.72
CA PHE A 252 6.35 -16.42 -15.34
C PHE A 252 7.14 -17.70 -15.63
N ILE A 253 7.15 -18.66 -14.70
CA ILE A 253 7.87 -19.94 -14.89
C ILE A 253 7.27 -20.73 -16.05
N LYS A 254 5.94 -20.70 -16.20
CA LYS A 254 5.19 -21.47 -17.20
C LYS A 254 5.19 -20.86 -18.61
N THR A 255 5.41 -19.55 -18.74
CA THR A 255 5.43 -18.90 -20.06
C THR A 255 6.67 -19.31 -20.88
N SER A 256 6.59 -19.13 -22.20
CA SER A 256 7.68 -19.37 -23.15
C SER A 256 8.93 -18.53 -22.85
N TRP A 257 10.10 -19.02 -23.27
CA TRP A 257 11.37 -18.30 -23.15
C TRP A 257 11.37 -16.95 -23.87
N GLU A 258 10.71 -16.85 -25.02
CA GLU A 258 10.56 -15.60 -25.76
C GLU A 258 9.88 -14.52 -24.90
N ASN A 259 8.76 -14.87 -24.25
CA ASN A 259 8.05 -13.96 -23.36
C ASN A 259 8.87 -13.60 -22.11
N LYS A 260 9.63 -14.57 -21.55
CA LYS A 260 10.55 -14.32 -20.43
C LYS A 260 11.61 -13.29 -20.80
N ILE A 261 12.22 -13.42 -21.99
CA ILE A 261 13.25 -12.50 -22.49
C ILE A 261 12.65 -11.11 -22.72
N LYS A 262 11.50 -11.02 -23.42
CA LYS A 262 10.81 -9.74 -23.68
C LYS A 262 10.44 -9.01 -22.37
N PHE A 263 9.92 -9.74 -21.40
CA PHE A 263 9.63 -9.21 -20.07
C PHE A 263 10.91 -8.76 -19.36
N GLY A 264 11.94 -9.62 -19.32
CA GLY A 264 13.21 -9.33 -18.65
C GLY A 264 13.90 -8.09 -19.20
N ILE A 265 14.01 -7.96 -20.52
CA ILE A 265 14.61 -6.79 -21.17
C ILE A 265 13.83 -5.52 -20.83
N SER A 266 12.51 -5.51 -21.00
CA SER A 266 11.69 -4.31 -20.71
C SER A 266 11.70 -3.92 -19.24
N PHE A 267 11.66 -4.91 -18.33
CA PHE A 267 11.81 -4.69 -16.89
C PHE A 267 13.17 -4.07 -16.55
N LEU A 268 14.27 -4.67 -17.03
CA LEU A 268 15.63 -4.20 -16.76
C LEU A 268 15.88 -2.81 -17.35
N LEU A 269 15.47 -2.56 -18.60
CA LEU A 269 15.59 -1.23 -19.21
C LEU A 269 14.84 -0.18 -18.40
N THR A 270 13.60 -0.46 -18.01
CA THR A 270 12.81 0.47 -17.20
C THR A 270 13.47 0.74 -15.85
N ALA A 271 13.93 -0.31 -15.16
CA ALA A 271 14.57 -0.19 -13.86
C ALA A 271 15.90 0.58 -13.94
N VAL A 272 16.74 0.27 -14.93
CA VAL A 272 18.02 0.94 -15.16
C VAL A 272 17.81 2.40 -15.49
N ILE A 273 16.89 2.75 -16.40
CA ILE A 273 16.61 4.15 -16.76
C ILE A 273 16.16 4.95 -15.53
N LEU A 274 15.22 4.40 -14.76
CA LEU A 274 14.71 5.08 -13.57
C LEU A 274 15.78 5.21 -12.47
N LEU A 275 16.53 4.15 -12.19
CA LEU A 275 17.62 4.21 -11.20
C LEU A 275 18.75 5.15 -11.67
N ALA A 276 19.12 5.11 -12.94
CA ALA A 276 20.10 6.02 -13.51
C ALA A 276 19.68 7.49 -13.33
N SER A 277 18.39 7.80 -13.49
CA SER A 277 17.88 9.17 -13.32
C SER A 277 18.08 9.76 -11.92
N VAL A 278 18.26 8.92 -10.88
CA VAL A 278 18.49 9.36 -9.49
C VAL A 278 19.91 9.07 -8.98
N LEU A 279 20.64 8.14 -9.60
CA LEU A 279 21.99 7.75 -9.16
C LEU A 279 23.11 8.45 -9.95
N LEU A 280 22.92 8.72 -11.25
CA LEU A 280 23.94 9.39 -12.07
C LEU A 280 24.30 10.82 -11.62
N PRO A 281 23.38 11.61 -11.02
CA PRO A 281 23.75 12.90 -10.43
C PRO A 281 24.72 12.82 -9.25
N GLY A 282 24.99 11.63 -8.70
CA GLY A 282 25.92 11.45 -7.60
C GLY A 282 27.35 11.82 -7.97
N LYS A 283 28.09 12.45 -7.04
CA LYS A 283 29.45 12.97 -7.28
C LYS A 283 30.49 11.90 -7.61
N SER A 284 30.35 10.71 -7.04
CA SER A 284 31.22 9.55 -7.30
C SER A 284 30.49 8.25 -6.96
N VAL A 285 31.07 7.12 -7.35
CA VAL A 285 30.53 5.79 -7.02
C VAL A 285 30.51 5.57 -5.51
N GLU A 286 31.56 6.00 -4.80
CA GLU A 286 31.67 5.92 -3.34
C GLU A 286 30.57 6.74 -2.66
N HIS A 287 30.31 7.95 -3.16
CA HIS A 287 29.22 8.80 -2.66
C HIS A 287 27.87 8.11 -2.80
N VAL A 288 27.62 7.48 -3.96
CA VAL A 288 26.38 6.74 -4.20
C VAL A 288 26.24 5.51 -3.30
N LEU A 289 27.33 4.77 -3.08
CA LEU A 289 27.32 3.61 -2.19
C LEU A 289 27.00 4.01 -0.74
N GLN A 290 27.50 5.16 -0.30
CA GLN A 290 27.20 5.72 1.03
C GLN A 290 25.74 6.18 1.14
N TYR A 291 25.23 6.89 0.13
CA TYR A 291 23.91 7.54 0.15
C TYR A 291 22.93 6.89 -0.84
N ASN A 292 22.60 5.62 -0.69
CA ASN A 292 21.66 4.96 -1.61
C ASN A 292 20.24 4.77 -1.01
N PRO A 293 19.20 4.78 -1.84
CA PRO A 293 17.81 4.60 -1.40
C PRO A 293 17.51 3.24 -0.78
N LEU A 294 18.33 2.21 -1.05
CA LEU A 294 18.08 0.86 -0.54
C LEU A 294 18.47 0.76 0.94
N ASN A 295 19.55 1.42 1.34
CA ASN A 295 19.99 1.53 2.74
C ASN A 295 19.03 2.41 3.57
N LEU A 296 18.43 3.44 2.95
CA LEU A 296 17.56 4.41 3.62
C LEU A 296 16.10 3.95 3.70
N GLN A 297 15.70 2.91 2.96
CA GLN A 297 14.39 2.29 3.15
C GLN A 297 14.39 1.51 4.47
N GLY A 298 13.44 1.80 5.36
CA GLY A 298 13.26 1.09 6.62
C GLY A 298 13.01 -0.40 6.38
N GLN A 299 14.08 -1.19 6.39
CA GLN A 299 14.05 -2.62 6.13
C GLN A 299 14.18 -3.36 7.47
N SER A 300 13.35 -4.39 7.66
CA SER A 300 13.61 -5.38 8.71
C SER A 300 14.92 -6.09 8.43
N ASN A 301 15.45 -6.75 9.45
CA ASN A 301 16.54 -7.69 9.34
C ASN A 301 16.55 -8.45 8.00
N LYS A 302 17.70 -8.46 7.32
CA LYS A 302 17.90 -9.10 6.02
C LYS A 302 17.41 -10.55 6.01
N PHE A 303 17.61 -11.29 7.11
CA PHE A 303 17.18 -12.67 7.25
C PHE A 303 15.65 -12.80 7.34
N VAL A 304 14.99 -11.90 8.06
CA VAL A 304 13.52 -11.86 8.17
C VAL A 304 12.91 -11.55 6.81
N MET A 305 13.46 -10.56 6.09
CA MET A 305 13.00 -10.23 4.75
C MET A 305 13.20 -11.40 3.77
N LEU A 306 14.37 -12.03 3.80
CA LEU A 306 14.67 -13.21 2.97
C LEU A 306 13.68 -14.35 3.24
N PHE A 307 13.36 -14.62 4.51
CA PHE A 307 12.35 -15.61 4.89
C PHE A 307 10.99 -15.31 4.25
N PHE A 308 10.51 -14.07 4.33
CA PHE A 308 9.22 -13.70 3.74
C PHE A 308 9.23 -13.67 2.20
N ILE A 309 10.37 -13.38 1.57
CA ILE A 309 10.53 -13.51 0.11
C ILE A 309 10.45 -14.98 -0.30
N ILE A 310 11.16 -15.88 0.40
CA ILE A 310 11.09 -17.33 0.14
C ILE A 310 9.67 -17.84 0.36
N LEU A 311 9.00 -17.39 1.42
CA LEU A 311 7.61 -17.74 1.67
C LEU A 311 6.69 -17.26 0.55
N SER A 312 6.90 -16.04 0.03
CA SER A 312 6.15 -15.48 -1.11
C SER A 312 6.34 -16.31 -2.38
N ILE A 313 7.59 -16.75 -2.64
CA ILE A 313 7.94 -17.64 -3.74
C ILE A 313 7.16 -18.95 -3.63
N ILE A 314 7.21 -19.60 -2.45
CA ILE A 314 6.51 -20.85 -2.20
C ILE A 314 5.00 -20.67 -2.40
N LEU A 315 4.41 -19.62 -1.81
CA LEU A 315 2.97 -19.37 -1.89
C LEU A 315 2.49 -19.03 -3.32
N SER A 316 3.35 -18.46 -4.17
CA SER A 316 2.99 -18.16 -5.58
C SER A 316 2.56 -19.41 -6.37
N PHE A 317 3.09 -20.59 -6.04
CA PHE A 317 2.73 -21.86 -6.68
C PHE A 317 1.37 -22.40 -6.23
N TYR A 318 0.87 -21.94 -5.08
CA TYR A 318 -0.43 -22.32 -4.53
C TYR A 318 -1.56 -21.36 -4.93
N VAL A 319 -1.24 -20.26 -5.61
CA VAL A 319 -2.25 -19.34 -6.14
C VAL A 319 -3.02 -20.02 -7.28
N LYS A 320 -4.30 -20.28 -7.04
CA LYS A 320 -5.24 -20.83 -8.04
C LYS A 320 -6.24 -19.79 -8.56
N LYS A 321 -6.51 -18.77 -7.75
CA LYS A 321 -7.50 -17.74 -8.03
C LYS A 321 -6.99 -16.39 -7.56
N ILE A 322 -7.50 -15.32 -8.16
CA ILE A 322 -7.02 -13.96 -7.92
C ILE A 322 -7.20 -13.52 -6.46
N GLU A 323 -8.28 -13.92 -5.80
CA GLU A 323 -8.51 -13.60 -4.39
C GLU A 323 -7.41 -14.15 -3.46
N THR A 324 -6.79 -15.28 -3.81
CA THR A 324 -5.71 -15.88 -3.01
C THR A 324 -4.45 -15.02 -3.02
N VAL A 325 -4.20 -14.29 -4.12
CA VAL A 325 -3.12 -13.29 -4.20
C VAL A 325 -3.34 -12.23 -3.13
N PHE A 326 -4.56 -11.70 -3.02
CA PHE A 326 -4.90 -10.67 -2.03
C PHE A 326 -4.79 -11.19 -0.59
N TYR A 327 -5.23 -12.42 -0.33
CA TYR A 327 -5.10 -13.02 1.00
C TYR A 327 -3.64 -13.16 1.43
N TYR A 328 -2.81 -13.80 0.59
CA TYR A 328 -1.39 -14.02 0.89
C TYR A 328 -0.62 -12.71 0.97
N SER A 329 -0.89 -11.76 0.07
CA SER A 329 -0.26 -10.44 0.10
C SER A 329 -0.59 -9.69 1.39
N ALA A 330 -1.86 -9.70 1.82
CA ALA A 330 -2.28 -9.05 3.06
C ALA A 330 -1.56 -9.63 4.27
N TYR A 331 -1.52 -10.96 4.41
CA TYR A 331 -0.89 -11.62 5.54
C TYR A 331 0.63 -11.45 5.55
N ILE A 332 1.31 -11.69 4.43
CA ILE A 332 2.77 -11.58 4.37
C ILE A 332 3.21 -10.13 4.63
N LEU A 333 2.59 -9.14 3.97
CA LEU A 333 2.94 -7.74 4.21
C LEU A 333 2.68 -7.34 5.67
N PHE A 334 1.57 -7.79 6.26
CA PHE A 334 1.30 -7.54 7.67
C PHE A 334 2.40 -8.11 8.57
N PHE A 335 2.79 -9.38 8.37
CA PHE A 335 3.81 -10.02 9.20
C PHE A 335 5.21 -9.45 8.98
N VAL A 336 5.59 -9.11 7.74
CA VAL A 336 6.87 -8.41 7.45
C VAL A 336 6.94 -7.10 8.23
N MET A 337 5.89 -6.30 8.17
CA MET A 337 5.85 -5.01 8.83
C MET A 337 5.74 -5.16 10.35
N LEU A 338 5.05 -6.19 10.84
CA LEU A 338 5.00 -6.51 12.26
C LEU A 338 6.38 -6.91 12.78
N SER A 339 7.13 -7.73 12.04
CA SER A 339 8.50 -8.10 12.40
C SER A 339 9.42 -6.89 12.43
N PHE A 340 9.34 -6.01 11.42
CA PHE A 340 10.09 -4.74 11.40
C PHE A 340 9.78 -3.90 12.65
N VAL A 341 8.49 -3.71 12.95
CA VAL A 341 8.05 -2.93 14.11
C VAL A 341 8.55 -3.55 15.40
N SER A 342 8.44 -4.87 15.53
CA SER A 342 8.86 -5.61 16.74
C SER A 342 10.37 -5.50 16.96
N GLU A 343 11.17 -5.63 15.89
CA GLU A 343 12.62 -5.46 15.92
C GLU A 343 13.00 -4.06 16.41
N GLN A 344 12.38 -3.01 15.86
CA GLN A 344 12.63 -1.63 16.28
C GLN A 344 12.30 -1.42 17.77
N TYR A 345 11.21 -2.01 18.27
CA TYR A 345 10.85 -1.93 19.69
C TYR A 345 11.84 -2.67 20.61
N VAL A 346 12.40 -3.79 20.15
CA VAL A 346 13.40 -4.54 20.91
C VAL A 346 14.73 -3.80 20.95
N THR A 347 15.17 -3.24 19.82
CA THR A 347 16.49 -2.58 19.71
C THR A 347 16.54 -1.20 20.37
N LEU A 348 15.49 -0.38 20.21
CA LEU A 348 15.48 1.00 20.70
C LEU A 348 14.92 1.12 22.14
N GLY A 349 14.40 0.03 22.70
CA GLY A 349 13.81 -0.02 24.03
C GLY A 349 12.43 0.66 24.13
N PHE A 350 11.73 0.39 25.23
CA PHE A 350 10.39 0.94 25.49
C PHE A 350 10.39 2.47 25.66
N SER A 351 11.52 3.12 25.96
CA SER A 351 11.62 4.59 26.09
C SER A 351 11.50 5.33 24.75
N TYR A 352 11.83 4.67 23.62
CA TYR A 352 11.61 5.23 22.27
C TYR A 352 10.13 5.11 21.81
N GLN A 353 9.24 4.57 22.67
CA GLN A 353 7.80 4.46 22.42
C GLN A 353 7.12 5.79 22.15
N ASN A 354 7.65 6.91 22.65
CA ASN A 354 6.99 8.22 22.54
C ASN A 354 6.71 8.66 21.09
N ASN A 355 7.43 8.12 20.09
CA ASN A 355 7.23 8.50 18.69
C ASN A 355 6.37 7.52 17.88
N PHE A 356 6.16 6.27 18.32
CA PHE A 356 5.42 5.20 17.60
C PHE A 356 5.66 5.20 16.06
N PHE A 357 6.82 5.65 15.58
CA PHE A 357 7.01 6.01 14.17
C PHE A 357 6.84 4.79 13.27
N SER A 358 7.46 3.69 13.69
CA SER A 358 7.50 2.42 12.97
C SER A 358 6.13 1.75 12.82
N THR A 359 5.16 1.99 13.71
CA THR A 359 3.85 1.30 13.64
C THR A 359 3.03 1.67 12.41
N THR A 360 3.33 2.81 11.77
CA THR A 360 2.64 3.25 10.55
C THR A 360 2.91 2.33 9.35
N TYR A 361 4.02 1.59 9.35
CA TYR A 361 4.37 0.67 8.26
C TYR A 361 3.41 -0.53 8.14
N LEU A 362 2.71 -0.89 9.22
CA LEU A 362 1.68 -1.95 9.18
C LEU A 362 0.56 -1.65 8.19
N ALA A 363 0.33 -0.38 7.83
CA ALA A 363 -0.66 0.03 6.87
C ALA A 363 -0.41 -0.45 5.43
N ALA A 364 0.79 -0.97 5.12
CA ALA A 364 1.15 -1.49 3.79
C ALA A 364 0.17 -2.53 3.24
N CYS A 365 -0.38 -3.37 4.12
CA CYS A 365 -1.26 -4.45 3.71
C CYS A 365 -2.72 -4.03 3.50
N LEU A 366 -3.12 -2.80 3.88
CA LEU A 366 -4.51 -2.36 3.91
C LEU A 366 -5.24 -2.54 2.57
N PRO A 367 -4.69 -2.14 1.40
CA PRO A 367 -5.39 -2.29 0.14
C PRO A 367 -5.71 -3.76 -0.16
N PHE A 368 -4.74 -4.65 0.09
CA PHE A 368 -4.90 -6.09 -0.12
C PHE A 368 -5.86 -6.72 0.89
N CYS A 369 -5.81 -6.25 2.13
CA CYS A 369 -6.66 -6.68 3.22
C CYS A 369 -8.14 -6.38 2.95
N ILE A 370 -8.46 -5.15 2.51
CA ILE A 370 -9.82 -4.71 2.21
C ILE A 370 -10.38 -5.46 1.00
N ILE A 371 -9.61 -5.55 -0.10
CA ILE A 371 -10.02 -6.29 -1.30
C ILE A 371 -10.25 -7.77 -0.98
N GLY A 372 -9.30 -8.38 -0.26
CA GLY A 372 -9.41 -9.76 0.22
C GLY A 372 -10.67 -9.96 1.07
N TYR A 373 -10.93 -9.07 2.03
CA TYR A 373 -12.12 -9.17 2.87
C TYR A 373 -13.41 -9.16 2.04
N CYS A 374 -13.50 -8.31 1.01
CA CYS A 374 -14.65 -8.25 0.12
C CYS A 374 -14.85 -9.54 -0.68
N TYR A 375 -13.78 -10.19 -1.17
CA TYR A 375 -13.87 -11.52 -1.79
C TYR A 375 -14.44 -12.58 -0.85
N THR A 376 -14.10 -12.54 0.45
CA THR A 376 -14.66 -13.50 1.43
C THR A 376 -16.16 -13.32 1.63
N LYS A 377 -16.68 -12.09 1.46
CA LYS A 377 -18.11 -11.77 1.58
C LYS A 377 -18.89 -12.07 0.30
N GLN A 378 -18.27 -11.99 -0.87
CA GLN A 378 -18.92 -12.30 -2.14
C GLN A 378 -19.22 -13.80 -2.31
N LYS A 379 -18.35 -14.67 -1.80
CA LYS A 379 -18.53 -16.14 -1.88
C LYS A 379 -19.41 -16.74 -0.79
N ALA A 380 -19.86 -15.94 0.18
CA ALA A 380 -20.80 -16.36 1.20
C ALA A 380 -22.27 -16.24 0.72
N GLU A 381 -22.45 -15.69 -0.48
CA GLU A 381 -23.65 -15.75 -1.32
C GLU A 381 -23.49 -16.90 -2.30
#